data_AF-A0A1M4Y8T1-F1
#
_entry.id   AF-A0A1M4Y8T1-F1
#
_cell.length_a   1.000
_cell.length_b   1.000
_cell.length_c   1.000
_cell.angle_alpha   90.00
_cell.angle_beta   90.00
_cell.angle_gamma   90.00
#
_symmetry.space_group_name_H-M   'P 1'
#
loop_
_entity.id
_entity.type
_entity.pdbx_description
1 polymer ?
#
loop_
_entity_poly.entity_id
_entity_poly.type
_entity_poly.pdbx_seq_one_letter_code
_entity_poly.pdbx_strand_id
1 'polypeptide(L)'
;MAKFQDQTITFKISWMFLLITGVGILGFGILVSLFPQIAGDYDRGFLRALGVATTGMGFFGIMITFKSYIKKEKWAWFTLWYYPIFWILHLIGGLPPGNDHIHQVVFIVISLLGLVFPYKQFFSRKIIKL
;
A
#
# COMPACT_ATOMS: atom_id res chain seq x y z
N MET A 1 3.64 3.65 -24.80
CA MET A 1 2.75 2.67 -24.15
C MET A 1 3.29 1.23 -24.18
N ALA A 2 4.60 0.99 -24.38
CA ALA A 2 5.17 -0.32 -24.71
C ALA A 2 5.86 -1.09 -23.54
N LYS A 3 5.77 -0.62 -22.28
CA LYS A 3 6.60 -1.17 -21.17
C LYS A 3 5.93 -2.30 -20.36
N PHE A 4 4.70 -2.69 -20.68
CA PHE A 4 3.93 -3.68 -19.91
C PHE A 4 3.90 -5.10 -20.52
N GLN A 5 4.47 -5.29 -21.70
CA GLN A 5 4.31 -6.53 -22.48
C GLN A 5 5.20 -7.68 -21.97
N ASP A 6 6.39 -7.38 -21.42
CA ASP A 6 7.36 -8.40 -20.92
C ASP A 6 7.29 -8.68 -19.41
N GLN A 7 6.19 -8.34 -18.74
CA GLN A 7 6.04 -8.63 -17.31
C GLN A 7 5.40 -10.00 -17.10
N THR A 8 6.01 -10.83 -16.24
CA THR A 8 5.38 -12.08 -15.81
C THR A 8 4.03 -11.77 -15.15
N ILE A 9 3.04 -12.66 -15.33
CA ILE A 9 1.69 -12.50 -14.77
C ILE A 9 1.77 -12.26 -13.25
N THR A 10 2.64 -12.99 -12.55
CA THR A 10 2.90 -12.80 -11.11
C THR A 10 3.31 -11.38 -10.77
N PHE A 11 4.21 -10.77 -11.56
CA PHE A 11 4.65 -9.40 -11.31
C PHE A 11 3.52 -8.39 -11.58
N LYS A 12 2.69 -8.63 -12.60
CA LYS A 12 1.51 -7.81 -12.89
C LYS A 12 0.53 -7.80 -11.71
N ILE A 13 0.17 -8.98 -11.23
CA ILE A 13 -0.70 -9.15 -10.05
C ILE A 13 -0.10 -8.43 -8.84
N SER A 14 1.22 -8.55 -8.64
CA SER A 14 1.90 -7.97 -7.49
C SER A 14 1.79 -6.45 -7.43
N TRP A 15 2.10 -5.74 -8.52
CA TRP A 15 1.99 -4.28 -8.52
C TRP A 15 0.53 -3.82 -8.53
N MET A 16 -0.41 -4.61 -9.09
CA MET A 16 -1.84 -4.32 -9.00
C MET A 16 -2.35 -4.40 -7.56
N PHE A 17 -1.94 -5.41 -6.78
CA PHE A 17 -2.30 -5.51 -5.37
C PHE A 17 -1.79 -4.32 -4.56
N LEU A 18 -0.54 -3.92 -4.77
CA LEU A 18 0.02 -2.74 -4.11
C LEU A 18 -0.67 -1.45 -4.54
N LEU A 19 -1.08 -1.36 -5.80
CA LEU A 19 -1.86 -0.23 -6.28
C LEU A 19 -3.24 -0.17 -5.62
N ILE A 20 -3.94 -1.31 -5.52
CA ILE A 20 -5.24 -1.40 -4.83
C ILE A 20 -5.10 -0.99 -3.36
N THR A 21 -4.05 -1.45 -2.66
CA THR A 21 -3.79 -1.02 -1.28
C THR A 21 -3.53 0.49 -1.20
N GLY A 22 -2.71 1.04 -2.09
CA GLY A 22 -2.43 2.48 -2.14
C GLY A 22 -3.67 3.32 -2.37
N VAL A 23 -4.53 2.90 -3.31
CA VAL A 23 -5.82 3.55 -3.59
C VAL A 23 -6.76 3.45 -2.39
N GLY A 24 -6.79 2.30 -1.71
CA GLY A 24 -7.56 2.11 -0.48
C GLY A 24 -7.13 3.07 0.63
N ILE A 25 -5.81 3.18 0.88
CA ILE A 25 -5.25 4.11 1.86
C ILE A 25 -5.57 5.56 1.46
N LEU A 26 -5.38 5.92 0.19
CA LEU A 26 -5.64 7.28 -0.30
C LEU A 26 -7.12 7.65 -0.14
N GLY A 27 -8.03 6.78 -0.58
CA GLY A 27 -9.47 7.00 -0.48
C GLY A 27 -9.93 7.12 0.97
N PHE A 28 -9.44 6.24 1.85
CA PHE A 28 -9.72 6.32 3.27
C PHE A 28 -9.21 7.63 3.89
N GLY A 29 -7.96 8.02 3.60
CA GLY A 29 -7.39 9.28 4.08
C GLY A 29 -8.23 10.49 3.68
N ILE A 30 -8.62 10.58 2.41
CA ILE A 30 -9.45 11.68 1.89
C ILE A 30 -10.80 11.72 2.60
N LEU A 31 -11.45 10.57 2.75
CA LEU A 31 -12.75 10.47 3.41
C LEU A 31 -12.68 10.92 4.87
N VAL A 32 -11.66 10.50 5.62
CA VAL A 32 -11.49 10.91 7.03
C VAL A 32 -11.11 12.39 7.15
N SER A 33 -10.33 12.93 6.21
CA SER A 33 -10.03 14.37 6.17
C SER A 33 -11.26 15.24 5.96
N LEU A 34 -12.14 14.84 5.04
CA LEU A 34 -13.33 15.63 4.67
C LEU A 34 -14.49 15.40 5.64
N PHE A 35 -14.67 14.16 6.08
CA PHE A 35 -15.80 13.71 6.90
C PHE A 35 -15.29 12.97 8.15
N PRO A 36 -14.59 13.63 9.08
CA PRO A 36 -13.99 12.97 10.24
C PRO A 36 -15.01 12.19 11.08
N GLN A 37 -16.28 12.59 11.09
CA GLN A 37 -17.35 11.87 11.78
C GLN A 37 -17.54 10.40 11.38
N ILE A 38 -17.06 9.97 10.19
CA ILE A 38 -17.16 8.57 9.77
C ILE A 38 -16.15 7.66 10.48
N ALA A 39 -15.12 8.26 11.09
CA ALA A 39 -14.00 7.58 11.71
C ALA A 39 -14.23 7.28 13.20
N GLY A 40 -15.36 7.68 13.77
CA GLY A 40 -15.73 7.44 15.16
C GLY A 40 -15.55 8.65 16.08
N ASP A 41 -15.70 8.41 17.38
CA ASP A 41 -15.85 9.45 18.40
C ASP A 41 -14.51 9.99 18.93
N TYR A 42 -13.59 10.33 18.03
CA TYR A 42 -12.33 11.00 18.38
C TYR A 42 -12.41 12.52 18.19
N ASP A 43 -11.42 13.24 18.70
CA ASP A 43 -11.26 14.66 18.41
C ASP A 43 -11.22 14.91 16.89
N ARG A 44 -12.02 15.86 16.42
CA ARG A 44 -12.17 16.14 14.99
C ARG A 44 -10.91 16.72 14.36
N GLY A 45 -10.12 17.49 15.11
CA GLY A 45 -8.84 18.01 14.66
C GLY A 45 -7.82 16.89 14.45
N PHE A 46 -7.74 15.98 15.42
CA PHE A 46 -6.91 14.78 15.36
C PHE A 46 -7.28 13.89 14.17
N LEU A 47 -8.57 13.58 13.97
CA LEU A 47 -9.04 12.77 12.84
C LEU A 47 -8.71 13.41 11.49
N ARG A 48 -8.89 14.73 11.35
CA ARG A 48 -8.50 15.44 10.13
C ARG A 48 -7.00 15.34 9.85
N ALA A 49 -6.18 15.57 10.87
CA ALA A 49 -4.73 15.46 10.75
C ALA A 49 -4.30 14.03 10.34
N LEU A 50 -4.90 13.01 10.97
CA LEU A 50 -4.72 11.61 10.59
C LEU A 50 -5.15 11.32 9.15
N GLY A 51 -6.31 11.83 8.73
CA GLY A 51 -6.78 11.70 7.36
C GLY A 51 -5.81 12.34 6.35
N VAL A 52 -5.27 13.52 6.66
CA VAL A 52 -4.33 14.24 5.78
C VAL A 52 -3.01 13.46 5.67
N ALA A 53 -2.49 12.97 6.79
CA ALA A 53 -1.30 12.13 6.82
C ALA A 53 -1.51 10.84 6.00
N THR A 54 -2.65 10.18 6.21
CA THR A 54 -3.03 8.96 5.49
C THR A 54 -3.22 9.20 4.00
N THR A 55 -3.79 10.35 3.61
CA THR A 55 -3.90 10.79 2.21
C THR A 55 -2.53 10.89 1.56
N GLY A 56 -1.59 11.56 2.24
CA GLY A 56 -0.20 11.66 1.78
C GLY A 56 0.44 10.27 1.63
N MET A 57 0.26 9.39 2.62
CA MET A 57 0.75 8.01 2.57
C MET A 57 0.19 7.24 1.37
N GLY A 58 -1.13 7.31 1.11
CA GLY A 58 -1.73 6.65 -0.06
C GLY A 58 -1.16 7.19 -1.38
N PHE A 59 -1.05 8.51 -1.51
CA PHE A 59 -0.50 9.17 -2.68
C PHE A 59 0.96 8.76 -2.97
N PHE A 60 1.84 8.85 -1.96
CA PHE A 60 3.25 8.47 -2.12
C PHE A 60 3.40 6.98 -2.43
N GLY A 61 2.59 6.12 -1.82
CA GLY A 61 2.62 4.69 -2.10
C GLY A 61 2.23 4.36 -3.54
N ILE A 62 1.18 5.00 -4.06
CA ILE A 62 0.78 4.88 -5.48
C ILE A 62 1.93 5.36 -6.38
N MET A 63 2.53 6.51 -6.08
CA MET A 63 3.66 7.03 -6.86
C MET A 63 4.86 6.09 -6.86
N ILE A 64 5.27 5.57 -5.69
CA ILE A 64 6.36 4.61 -5.56
C ILE A 64 6.04 3.33 -6.34
N THR A 65 4.79 2.87 -6.27
CA THR A 65 4.32 1.69 -7.02
C THR A 65 4.51 1.90 -8.53
N PHE A 66 4.03 3.01 -9.08
CA PHE A 66 4.13 3.29 -10.52
C PHE A 66 5.53 3.63 -11.01
N LYS A 67 6.29 4.43 -10.25
CA LYS A 67 7.54 5.00 -10.72
C LYS A 67 8.74 4.11 -10.45
N SER A 68 8.76 3.39 -9.34
CA SER A 68 9.96 2.71 -8.84
C SER A 68 9.75 1.20 -8.71
N TYR A 69 8.62 0.78 -8.15
CA TYR A 69 8.31 -0.64 -7.95
C TYR A 69 8.13 -1.37 -9.28
N ILE A 70 7.38 -0.81 -10.25
CA ILE A 70 7.24 -1.38 -11.60
C ILE A 70 8.60 -1.49 -12.32
N LYS A 71 9.56 -0.61 -11.99
CA LYS A 71 10.94 -0.67 -12.49
C LYS A 71 11.83 -1.66 -11.73
N LYS A 72 11.28 -2.36 -10.73
CA LYS A 72 11.97 -3.32 -9.88
C LYS A 72 13.10 -2.70 -9.06
N GLU A 73 12.98 -1.43 -8.71
CA GLU A 73 13.95 -0.75 -7.84
C GLU A 73 13.84 -1.31 -6.41
N LYS A 74 14.94 -1.84 -5.87
CA LYS A 74 14.94 -2.57 -4.59
C LYS A 74 14.48 -1.72 -3.41
N TRP A 75 14.83 -0.44 -3.38
CA TRP A 75 14.39 0.46 -2.31
C TRP A 75 12.86 0.59 -2.28
N ALA A 76 12.19 0.58 -3.43
CA ALA A 76 10.73 0.65 -3.50
C ALA A 76 10.06 -0.59 -2.87
N TRP A 77 10.69 -1.76 -3.03
CA TRP A 77 10.25 -2.98 -2.36
C TRP A 77 10.31 -2.82 -0.84
N PHE A 78 11.43 -2.30 -0.30
CA PHE A 78 11.57 -2.05 1.14
C PHE A 78 10.61 -0.97 1.64
N THR A 79 10.47 0.14 0.91
CA THR A 79 9.59 1.23 1.34
C THR A 79 8.14 0.77 1.42
N LEU A 80 7.61 0.07 0.41
CA LEU A 80 6.20 -0.32 0.38
C LEU A 80 5.78 -1.33 1.47
N TRP A 81 6.71 -1.87 2.27
CA TRP A 81 6.37 -2.57 3.52
C TRP A 81 5.63 -1.72 4.54
N TYR A 82 5.65 -0.38 4.41
CA TYR A 82 4.81 0.45 5.27
C TYR A 82 3.31 0.16 5.06
N TYR A 83 2.88 -0.36 3.90
CA TYR A 83 1.46 -0.71 3.68
C TYR A 83 0.94 -1.76 4.67
N PRO A 84 1.49 -3.00 4.72
CA PRO A 84 1.03 -3.97 5.69
C PRO A 84 1.27 -3.49 7.13
N ILE A 85 2.37 -2.78 7.40
CA ILE A 85 2.62 -2.22 8.75
C ILE A 85 1.53 -1.22 9.15
N PHE A 86 1.14 -0.31 8.25
CA PHE A 86 0.09 0.67 8.47
C PHE A 86 -1.21 -0.01 8.88
N TRP A 87 -1.65 -1.02 8.13
CA TRP A 87 -2.89 -1.73 8.42
C TRP A 87 -2.81 -2.59 9.68
N ILE A 88 -1.65 -3.19 9.97
CA ILE A 88 -1.42 -3.91 11.24
C ILE A 88 -1.53 -2.96 12.43
N LEU A 89 -0.94 -1.77 12.35
CA LEU A 89 -1.05 -0.76 13.42
C LEU A 89 -2.49 -0.31 13.62
N HIS A 90 -3.28 -0.18 12.55
CA HIS A 90 -4.70 0.13 12.63
C HIS A 90 -5.52 -0.99 13.27
N LEU A 91 -5.21 -2.24 12.92
CA LEU A 91 -5.86 -3.43 13.46
C LEU A 91 -5.58 -3.61 14.96
N ILE A 92 -4.31 -3.51 15.37
CA ILE A 92 -3.91 -3.70 16.78
C ILE A 92 -4.29 -2.47 17.63
N GLY A 93 -4.16 -1.27 17.08
CA GLY A 93 -4.43 -0.01 17.78
C GLY A 93 -5.90 0.36 17.88
N GLY A 94 -6.80 -0.42 17.27
CA GLY A 94 -8.22 -0.08 17.18
C GLY A 94 -8.46 1.27 16.51
N LEU A 95 -7.55 1.70 15.64
CA LEU A 95 -7.63 3.00 15.00
C LEU A 95 -8.75 2.98 13.95
N PRO A 96 -9.39 4.13 13.69
CA PRO A 96 -10.33 4.26 12.60
C PRO A 96 -9.73 3.75 11.30
N PRO A 97 -10.41 2.86 10.56
CA PRO A 97 -11.83 2.49 10.65
C PRO A 97 -12.10 1.40 11.70
N GLY A 98 -12.81 1.76 12.78
CA GLY A 98 -12.87 0.96 14.01
C GLY A 98 -14.00 -0.06 14.14
N ASN A 99 -14.88 -0.21 13.14
CA ASN A 99 -16.08 -1.06 13.28
C ASN A 99 -16.13 -2.28 12.33
N ASP A 100 -15.21 -2.40 11.38
CA ASP A 100 -15.12 -3.56 10.49
C ASP A 100 -13.64 -3.91 10.29
N HIS A 101 -13.16 -5.02 10.84
CA HIS A 101 -11.76 -5.41 10.73
C HIS A 101 -11.45 -6.16 9.43
N ILE A 102 -12.48 -6.54 8.66
CA ILE A 102 -12.31 -7.40 7.48
C ILE A 102 -11.46 -6.70 6.43
N HIS A 103 -11.76 -5.44 6.13
CA HIS A 103 -11.02 -4.71 5.09
C HIS A 103 -9.56 -4.45 5.51
N GLN A 104 -9.27 -4.23 6.81
CA GLN A 104 -7.91 -4.11 7.30
C GLN A 104 -7.12 -5.41 7.04
N VAL A 105 -7.70 -6.56 7.38
CA VAL A 105 -7.09 -7.88 7.10
C VAL A 105 -6.91 -8.11 5.61
N VAL A 106 -7.89 -7.77 4.78
CA VAL A 106 -7.79 -7.88 3.32
C VAL A 106 -6.63 -7.02 2.80
N PHE A 107 -6.50 -5.77 3.24
CA PHE A 107 -5.40 -4.91 2.81
C PHE A 107 -4.03 -5.39 3.28
N ILE A 108 -3.92 -5.98 4.47
CA ILE A 108 -2.70 -6.65 4.94
C ILE A 108 -2.35 -7.81 4.01
N VAL A 109 -3.30 -8.71 3.74
CA VAL A 109 -3.04 -9.89 2.91
C VAL A 109 -2.63 -9.50 1.49
N ILE A 110 -3.39 -8.65 0.80
CA ILE A 110 -3.07 -8.29 -0.59
C ILE A 110 -1.74 -7.53 -0.69
N SER A 111 -1.40 -6.68 0.29
CA SER A 111 -0.12 -5.97 0.29
C SER A 111 1.07 -6.90 0.56
N LEU A 112 0.92 -7.87 1.48
CA LEU A 112 1.91 -8.92 1.68
C LEU A 112 2.10 -9.77 0.43
N LEU A 113 1.02 -10.20 -0.23
CA LEU A 113 1.12 -10.95 -1.49
C LEU A 113 1.81 -10.10 -2.57
N GLY A 114 1.47 -8.82 -2.65
CA GLY A 114 2.11 -7.84 -3.53
C GLY A 114 3.62 -7.69 -3.29
N LEU A 115 4.09 -7.79 -2.05
CA LEU A 115 5.52 -7.69 -1.72
C LEU A 115 6.26 -9.01 -1.85
N VAL A 116 5.65 -10.13 -1.44
CA VAL A 116 6.33 -11.43 -1.36
C VAL A 116 6.40 -12.13 -2.72
N PHE A 117 5.32 -12.10 -3.51
CA PHE A 117 5.26 -12.83 -4.79
C PHE A 117 6.38 -12.48 -5.79
N PRO A 118 6.79 -11.21 -5.95
CA PRO A 118 7.82 -10.84 -6.90
C PRO A 118 9.23 -10.82 -6.30
N TYR A 119 9.45 -11.40 -5.12
CA TYR A 119 10.76 -11.39 -4.44
C TYR A 119 11.92 -11.79 -5.38
N LYS A 120 11.74 -12.87 -6.16
CA LYS A 120 12.76 -13.32 -7.13
C LYS A 120 13.03 -12.27 -8.22
N GLN A 121 12.03 -11.51 -8.64
CA GLN A 121 12.15 -10.48 -9.67
C GLN A 121 12.94 -9.26 -9.18
N PHE A 122 12.95 -8.98 -7.87
CA PHE A 122 13.75 -7.90 -7.27
C PHE A 122 15.17 -8.35 -6.90
N PHE A 123 15.35 -9.62 -6.52
CA PHE A 123 16.60 -10.08 -5.89
C PHE A 123 17.35 -11.21 -6.63
N SER A 124 16.82 -11.74 -7.73
CA SER A 124 17.55 -12.73 -8.52
C SER A 124 18.80 -12.09 -9.15
N ARG A 125 19.97 -12.61 -8.77
CA ARG A 125 21.24 -12.22 -9.40
C ARG A 125 21.25 -12.81 -10.81
N LYS A 126 21.55 -11.98 -11.82
CA LYS A 126 22.02 -12.51 -13.10
C LYS A 126 23.31 -13.28 -12.78
N ILE A 127 23.26 -14.61 -12.86
CA ILE A 127 24.48 -15.42 -12.90
C ILE A 127 25.14 -15.06 -14.22
N ILE A 128 26.15 -14.21 -14.17
CA ILE A 128 27.04 -14.01 -15.30
C ILE A 128 27.81 -15.32 -15.41
N LYS A 129 27.45 -16.16 -16.38
CA LYS A 129 28.34 -17.22 -16.83
C LYS A 129 29.48 -16.51 -17.56
N LEU A 130 30.63 -16.41 -16.90
CA LEU A 130 31.92 -16.11 -17.52
C LEU A 130 32.33 -17.26 -18.44
#